data_AF-A0A9P6GWP5-F1
#
_entry.id   AF-A0A9P6GWP5-F1
#
_cell.length_a   1.000
_cell.length_b   1.000
_cell.length_c   1.000
_cell.angle_alpha   90.00
_cell.angle_beta   90.00
_cell.angle_gamma   90.00
#
_symmetry.space_group_name_H-M   'P 1'
#
loop_
_entity.id
_entity.type
_entity.pdbx_description
1 polymer ?
#
loop_
_entity_poly.entity_id
_entity_poly.type
_entity_poly.pdbx_seq_one_letter_code
_entity_poly.pdbx_strand_id
1 'polypeptide(L)'
;MISFKNKIQILKTLKTESLDLSEIDKYLGLLECKSLAAPVLDKLIETLIDLDVQMTAIYETVEEEDWQDIISDYATPIEKQTYRTVRENIKLFVASYTALEEITPKLDLNILFAALSKVPLCKTSTLQFLFFSIAIYKPTPVLCFFLDNIKDKPCVYVPYFVSFVCRISKDCSKAIESYIKWVRSLKKGKNLIYVQATQGLMYLCCFKKEYIAPCSDIFNGVFRENIYSLMNPNVVEKFCSLTPYEFKLFRSLENVSLYFFPFDKSILDTIHELYEDFYVEFE
;
A
#
# COMPACT_ATOMS: atom_id res chain seq x y z
N MET A 1 5.92 -28.79 21.09
CA MET A 1 4.85 -28.09 21.86
C MET A 1 5.51 -27.13 22.85
N ILE A 2 5.32 -25.82 22.70
CA ILE A 2 5.96 -24.79 23.54
C ILE A 2 5.27 -24.75 24.92
N SER A 3 6.05 -24.78 26.01
CA SER A 3 5.52 -24.75 27.37
C SER A 3 4.84 -23.42 27.70
N PHE A 4 3.86 -23.41 28.60
CA PHE A 4 3.14 -22.20 29.01
C PHE A 4 4.08 -21.13 29.58
N LYS A 5 5.07 -21.53 30.38
CA LYS A 5 6.11 -20.64 30.93
C LYS A 5 6.90 -19.96 29.81
N ASN A 6 7.30 -20.72 28.78
CA ASN A 6 8.04 -20.16 27.65
C ASN A 6 7.17 -19.21 26.82
N LYS A 7 5.88 -19.52 26.64
CA LYS A 7 4.93 -18.59 25.98
C LYS A 7 4.84 -17.26 26.71
N ILE A 8 4.70 -17.26 28.03
CA ILE A 8 4.66 -16.03 28.83
C ILE A 8 5.97 -15.25 28.68
N GLN A 9 7.11 -15.93 28.72
CA GLN A 9 8.41 -15.27 28.57
C GLN A 9 8.53 -14.60 27.20
N ILE A 10 8.18 -15.30 26.12
CA ILE A 10 8.17 -14.74 24.76
C ILE A 10 7.28 -13.50 24.69
N LEU A 11 6.06 -13.58 25.23
CA LEU A 11 5.14 -12.43 25.23
C LEU A 11 5.66 -11.23 26.03
N LYS A 12 6.44 -11.46 27.09
CA LYS A 12 7.10 -10.38 27.82
C LYS A 12 8.19 -9.74 26.97
N THR A 13 9.05 -10.57 26.37
CA THR A 13 10.12 -10.11 25.48
C THR A 13 9.59 -9.29 24.31
N LEU A 14 8.55 -9.76 23.61
CA LEU A 14 7.93 -9.04 22.48
C LEU A 14 7.41 -7.64 22.85
N LYS A 15 7.05 -7.42 24.12
CA LYS A 15 6.55 -6.13 24.59
C LYS A 15 7.67 -5.15 24.94
N THR A 16 8.85 -5.64 25.32
CA THR A 16 9.92 -4.81 25.87
C THR A 16 11.11 -4.65 24.94
N GLU A 17 11.35 -5.62 24.06
CA GLU A 17 12.54 -5.69 23.22
C GLU A 17 12.18 -5.49 21.74
N SER A 18 13.13 -4.94 20.97
CA SER A 18 13.08 -4.92 19.50
C SER A 18 13.32 -6.32 18.95
N LEU A 19 12.68 -6.65 17.83
CA LEU A 19 12.94 -7.92 17.16
C LEU A 19 14.29 -7.86 16.43
N ASP A 20 15.10 -8.91 16.63
CA ASP A 20 16.27 -9.15 15.77
C ASP A 20 15.82 -9.91 14.53
N LEU A 21 15.55 -9.18 13.44
CA LEU A 21 15.07 -9.79 12.19
C LEU A 21 16.07 -10.76 11.54
N SER A 22 17.34 -10.82 11.99
CA SER A 22 18.27 -11.84 11.51
C SER A 22 17.84 -13.26 11.94
N GLU A 23 16.98 -13.37 12.95
CA GLU A 23 16.34 -14.60 13.40
C GLU A 23 14.90 -14.76 12.88
N ILE A 24 14.55 -14.20 11.70
CA ILE A 24 13.17 -14.19 11.18
C ILE A 24 12.49 -15.57 11.24
N ASP A 25 13.16 -16.63 10.81
CA ASP A 25 12.63 -18.00 10.78
C ASP A 25 12.14 -18.49 12.15
N LYS A 26 12.84 -18.10 13.21
CA LYS A 26 12.45 -18.43 14.59
C LYS A 26 11.11 -17.79 14.93
N TYR A 27 10.89 -16.52 14.55
CA TYR A 27 9.62 -15.85 14.80
C TYR A 27 8.50 -16.40 13.92
N LEU A 28 8.77 -16.70 12.64
CA LEU A 28 7.80 -17.33 11.76
C LEU A 28 7.36 -18.70 12.30
N GLY A 29 8.28 -19.49 12.84
CA GLY A 29 7.94 -20.75 13.53
C GLY A 29 7.05 -20.58 14.75
N LEU A 30 7.06 -19.41 15.41
CA LEU A 30 6.14 -19.12 16.52
C LEU A 30 4.70 -18.86 16.06
N LEU A 31 4.47 -18.53 14.78
CA LEU A 31 3.14 -18.27 14.23
C LEU A 31 2.27 -19.53 14.18
N GLU A 32 2.87 -20.72 14.14
CA GLU A 32 2.15 -22.00 14.26
C GLU A 32 1.44 -22.13 15.63
N CYS A 33 1.93 -21.43 16.64
CA CYS A 33 1.33 -21.41 17.96
C CYS A 33 0.22 -20.35 18.02
N LYS A 34 -1.05 -20.78 17.92
CA LYS A 34 -2.24 -19.89 17.93
C LYS A 34 -2.22 -18.77 18.99
N SER A 35 -1.75 -19.06 20.20
CA SER A 35 -1.69 -18.08 21.31
C SER A 35 -0.59 -17.02 21.16
N LEU A 36 0.37 -17.25 20.27
CA LEU A 36 1.49 -16.34 19.99
C LEU A 36 1.38 -15.70 18.61
N ALA A 37 0.63 -16.30 17.68
CA ALA A 37 0.52 -15.86 16.29
C ALA A 37 0.22 -14.36 16.15
N ALA A 38 -0.84 -13.87 16.81
CA ALA A 38 -1.22 -12.47 16.72
C ALA A 38 -0.15 -11.51 17.30
N PRO A 39 0.32 -11.66 18.56
CA PRO A 39 1.38 -10.80 19.09
C PRO A 39 2.69 -10.82 18.30
N VAL A 40 3.09 -11.99 17.79
CA VAL A 40 4.32 -12.14 17.01
C VAL A 40 4.19 -11.45 15.66
N LEU A 41 3.09 -11.70 14.93
CA LEU A 41 2.86 -11.07 13.63
C LEU A 41 2.72 -9.56 13.77
N ASP A 42 2.02 -9.09 14.80
CA ASP A 42 1.85 -7.67 15.08
C ASP A 42 3.20 -6.97 15.26
N LYS A 43 4.10 -7.57 16.05
CA LYS A 43 5.44 -7.05 16.30
C LYS A 43 6.34 -7.12 15.06
N LEU A 44 6.22 -8.19 14.26
CA LEU A 44 6.94 -8.34 12.99
C LEU A 44 6.54 -7.23 12.01
N ILE A 45 5.24 -7.01 11.82
CA ILE A 45 4.72 -5.96 10.94
C ILE A 45 5.14 -4.58 11.44
N GLU A 46 5.08 -4.29 12.74
CA GLU A 46 5.59 -3.02 13.30
C GLU A 46 7.07 -2.81 12.97
N THR A 47 7.90 -3.84 13.17
CA THR A 47 9.35 -3.74 12.90
C THR A 47 9.62 -3.53 11.40
N LEU A 48 8.87 -4.19 10.52
CA LEU A 48 8.99 -4.00 9.08
C LEU A 48 8.48 -2.62 8.63
N ILE A 49 7.41 -2.10 9.23
CA ILE A 49 6.95 -0.72 8.99
C ILE A 49 8.06 0.27 9.30
N ASP A 50 8.71 0.14 10.47
CA ASP A 50 9.77 1.05 10.89
C ASP A 50 10.96 1.05 9.91
N LEU A 51 11.33 -0.12 9.38
CA LEU A 51 12.36 -0.23 8.35
C LEU A 51 11.91 0.38 7.02
N ASP A 52 10.70 0.07 6.55
CA ASP A 52 10.17 0.61 5.28
C ASP A 52 10.04 2.14 5.31
N VAL A 53 9.55 2.71 6.41
CA VAL A 53 9.47 4.16 6.59
C VAL A 53 10.86 4.80 6.54
N GLN A 54 11.87 4.19 7.17
CA GLN A 54 13.25 4.68 7.11
C GLN A 54 13.81 4.62 5.69
N MET A 55 13.61 3.50 4.98
CA MET A 55 14.06 3.34 3.59
C MET A 55 13.38 4.36 2.67
N THR A 56 12.05 4.51 2.79
CA THR A 56 11.25 5.46 2.03
C THR A 56 11.71 6.90 2.27
N ALA A 57 11.96 7.28 3.53
CA ALA A 57 12.44 8.61 3.86
C ALA A 57 13.83 8.90 3.25
N ILE A 58 14.73 7.90 3.22
CA ILE A 58 16.05 8.07 2.60
C ILE A 58 15.92 8.18 1.08
N TYR A 59 15.15 7.28 0.45
CA TYR A 59 14.89 7.29 -1.00
C TYR A 59 14.40 8.66 -1.49
N GLU A 60 13.48 9.30 -0.75
CA GLU A 60 12.95 10.62 -1.11
C GLU A 60 13.95 11.78 -0.94
N THR A 61 15.11 11.55 -0.30
CA THR A 61 16.09 12.59 0.03
C THR A 61 17.43 12.45 -0.69
N VAL A 62 17.72 11.27 -1.24
CA VAL A 62 18.96 11.01 -1.98
C VAL A 62 18.74 11.17 -3.48
N GLU A 63 19.81 11.47 -4.20
CA GLU A 63 19.79 11.46 -5.67
C GLU A 63 19.66 10.02 -6.19
N GLU A 64 19.16 9.86 -7.41
CA GLU A 64 18.91 8.54 -8.01
C GLU A 64 20.20 7.70 -8.10
N GLU A 65 21.33 8.30 -8.47
CA GLU A 65 22.63 7.63 -8.53
C GLU A 65 23.07 7.07 -7.16
N ASP A 66 22.91 7.87 -6.10
CA ASP A 66 23.21 7.47 -4.71
C ASP A 66 22.30 6.30 -4.28
N TRP A 67 21.02 6.32 -4.67
CA TRP A 67 20.09 5.23 -4.39
C TRP A 67 20.53 3.93 -5.07
N GLN A 68 20.93 4.01 -6.34
CA GLN A 68 21.43 2.85 -7.08
C GLN A 68 22.66 2.23 -6.41
N ASP A 69 23.57 3.04 -5.87
CA ASP A 69 24.72 2.54 -5.11
C ASP A 69 24.32 1.89 -3.78
N ILE A 70 23.28 2.38 -3.12
CA ILE A 70 22.75 1.81 -1.87
C ILE A 70 22.12 0.43 -2.12
N ILE A 71 21.32 0.29 -3.17
CA ILE A 71 20.62 -0.97 -3.48
C ILE A 71 21.50 -1.98 -4.23
N SER A 72 22.57 -1.53 -4.87
CA SER A 72 23.51 -2.38 -5.59
C SER A 72 24.03 -3.52 -4.71
N ASP A 73 24.22 -4.71 -5.29
CA ASP A 73 24.85 -5.85 -4.62
C ASP A 73 26.39 -5.77 -4.64
N TYR A 74 26.96 -4.90 -5.47
CA TYR A 74 28.41 -4.76 -5.59
C TYR A 74 29.02 -4.08 -4.37
N ALA A 75 30.27 -4.43 -4.06
CA ALA A 75 31.05 -3.77 -3.02
C ALA A 75 31.57 -2.41 -3.52
N THR A 76 30.67 -1.54 -4.00
CA THR A 76 30.99 -0.14 -4.25
C THR A 76 31.38 0.49 -2.91
N PRO A 77 32.53 1.18 -2.81
CA PRO A 77 32.92 1.86 -1.58
C PRO A 77 31.85 2.91 -1.24
N ILE A 78 31.06 2.65 -0.19
CA ILE A 78 30.06 3.60 0.28
C ILE A 78 30.77 4.63 1.16
N GLU A 79 30.89 5.86 0.66
CA GLU A 79 31.61 6.93 1.36
C GLU A 79 30.89 7.40 2.64
N LYS A 80 29.54 7.32 2.67
CA LYS A 80 28.72 7.79 3.79
C LYS A 80 28.27 6.63 4.69
N GLN A 81 28.61 6.70 5.98
CA GLN A 81 28.21 5.69 6.98
C GLN A 81 26.69 5.44 7.04
N THR A 82 25.88 6.48 6.81
CA THR A 82 24.41 6.38 6.77
C THR A 82 23.95 5.41 5.67
N TYR A 83 24.53 5.49 4.48
CA TYR A 83 24.17 4.66 3.33
C TYR A 83 24.50 3.19 3.58
N ARG A 84 25.60 2.91 4.28
CA ARG A 84 25.94 1.54 4.69
C ARG A 84 24.88 0.95 5.62
N THR A 85 24.43 1.73 6.60
CA THR A 85 23.38 1.30 7.55
C THR A 85 22.06 1.05 6.81
N VAL A 86 21.68 1.94 5.88
CA VAL A 86 20.47 1.79 5.07
C VAL A 86 20.54 0.54 4.20
N ARG A 87 21.69 0.26 3.58
CA ARG A 87 21.91 -0.95 2.78
C ARG A 87 21.76 -2.24 3.59
N GLU A 88 22.31 -2.27 4.81
CA GLU A 88 22.13 -3.40 5.74
C GLU A 88 20.65 -3.57 6.12
N ASN A 89 19.95 -2.47 6.39
CA ASN A 89 18.50 -2.47 6.66
C ASN A 89 17.67 -2.97 5.47
N ILE A 90 18.02 -2.57 4.23
CA ILE A 90 17.36 -3.05 3.01
C ILE A 90 17.51 -4.56 2.88
N LYS A 91 18.73 -5.09 3.04
CA LYS A 91 18.97 -6.54 2.96
C LYS A 91 18.17 -7.30 4.01
N LEU A 92 18.15 -6.78 5.24
CA LEU A 92 17.39 -7.37 6.34
C LEU A 92 15.88 -7.33 6.09
N PHE A 93 15.38 -6.19 5.57
CA PHE A 93 13.98 -6.02 5.19
C PHE A 93 13.59 -6.99 4.08
N VAL A 94 14.34 -7.05 2.98
CA VAL A 94 14.04 -7.93 1.84
C VAL A 94 14.02 -9.38 2.28
N ALA A 95 15.04 -9.84 3.02
CA ALA A 95 15.08 -11.22 3.52
C ALA A 95 13.87 -11.54 4.42
N SER A 96 13.52 -10.62 5.32
CA SER A 96 12.41 -10.80 6.26
C SER A 96 11.04 -10.74 5.56
N TYR A 97 10.90 -9.83 4.59
CA TYR A 97 9.71 -9.68 3.78
C TYR A 97 9.47 -10.96 2.99
N THR A 98 10.47 -11.46 2.27
CA THR A 98 10.34 -12.68 1.45
C THR A 98 9.96 -13.88 2.31
N ALA A 99 10.61 -14.08 3.45
CA ALA A 99 10.27 -15.16 4.36
C ALA A 99 8.83 -15.05 4.90
N LEU A 100 8.36 -13.84 5.20
CA LEU A 100 6.97 -13.60 5.64
C LEU A 100 5.97 -13.80 4.50
N GLU A 101 6.30 -13.35 3.28
CA GLU A 101 5.50 -13.50 2.07
C GLU A 101 5.19 -14.98 1.81
N GLU A 102 6.19 -15.85 1.85
CA GLU A 102 6.04 -17.28 1.56
C GLU A 102 5.00 -17.99 2.46
N ILE A 103 4.85 -17.53 3.71
CA ILE A 103 3.90 -18.10 4.66
C ILE A 103 2.57 -17.35 4.69
N THR A 104 2.53 -16.11 4.20
CA THR A 104 1.37 -15.21 4.28
C THR A 104 0.07 -15.84 3.78
N PRO A 105 0.02 -16.57 2.64
CA PRO A 105 -1.20 -17.21 2.15
C PRO A 105 -1.83 -18.25 3.11
N LYS A 106 -1.00 -18.81 4.00
CA LYS A 106 -1.36 -19.88 4.95
C LYS A 106 -1.84 -19.34 6.30
N LEU A 107 -1.62 -18.06 6.60
CA LEU A 107 -1.99 -17.46 7.87
C LEU A 107 -3.50 -17.22 7.97
N ASP A 108 -3.98 -17.13 9.22
CA ASP A 108 -5.36 -16.73 9.50
C ASP A 108 -5.57 -15.27 9.08
N LEU A 109 -6.54 -15.04 8.21
CA LEU A 109 -6.78 -13.72 7.61
C LEU A 109 -7.18 -12.66 8.65
N ASN A 110 -7.86 -13.03 9.74
CA ASN A 110 -8.25 -12.05 10.75
C ASN A 110 -7.03 -11.55 11.51
N ILE A 111 -6.11 -12.46 11.86
CA ILE A 111 -4.85 -12.11 12.51
C ILE A 111 -3.99 -11.25 11.57
N LEU A 112 -3.91 -11.65 10.30
CA LEU A 112 -3.11 -10.96 9.29
C LEU A 112 -3.63 -9.55 8.99
N PHE A 113 -4.92 -9.39 8.73
CA PHE A 113 -5.50 -8.07 8.48
C PHE A 113 -5.51 -7.17 9.71
N ALA A 114 -5.61 -7.74 10.92
CA ALA A 114 -5.44 -6.95 12.14
C ALA A 114 -4.02 -6.35 12.21
N ALA A 115 -2.97 -7.13 11.95
CA ALA A 115 -1.60 -6.64 11.93
C ALA A 115 -1.36 -5.64 10.77
N LEU A 116 -1.78 -5.99 9.55
CA LEU A 116 -1.60 -5.15 8.35
C LEU A 116 -2.44 -3.86 8.38
N SER A 117 -3.45 -3.74 9.27
CA SER A 117 -4.23 -2.51 9.41
C SER A 117 -3.41 -1.27 9.80
N LYS A 118 -2.20 -1.48 10.32
CA LYS A 118 -1.24 -0.41 10.65
C LYS A 118 -0.53 0.13 9.41
N VAL A 119 -0.32 -0.69 8.37
CA VAL A 119 0.46 -0.31 7.18
C VAL A 119 -0.13 0.92 6.49
N PRO A 120 -1.46 1.01 6.23
CA PRO A 120 -2.04 2.21 5.62
C PRO A 120 -1.89 3.52 6.39
N LEU A 121 -1.61 3.43 7.69
CA LEU A 121 -1.43 4.61 8.56
C LEU A 121 -0.01 5.16 8.49
N CYS A 122 0.90 4.46 7.82
CA CYS A 122 2.31 4.79 7.69
C CYS A 122 2.64 5.10 6.23
N LYS A 123 3.67 5.93 6.01
CA LYS A 123 4.18 6.24 4.67
C LYS A 123 5.19 5.17 4.25
N THR A 124 4.66 3.99 3.94
CA THR A 124 5.42 2.84 3.43
C THR A 124 5.44 2.84 1.90
N SER A 125 6.50 2.32 1.30
CA SER A 125 6.65 2.20 -0.16
C SER A 125 6.62 0.75 -0.65
N THR A 126 6.79 -0.21 0.26
CA THR A 126 7.04 -1.60 -0.12
C THR A 126 6.16 -2.60 0.64
N LEU A 127 5.99 -2.44 1.96
CA LEU A 127 5.34 -3.41 2.83
C LEU A 127 3.87 -3.66 2.47
N GLN A 128 3.18 -2.67 1.90
CA GLN A 128 1.81 -2.81 1.42
C GLN A 128 1.65 -3.91 0.36
N PHE A 129 2.72 -4.29 -0.35
CA PHE A 129 2.65 -5.40 -1.31
C PHE A 129 2.38 -6.76 -0.66
N LEU A 130 2.42 -6.89 0.67
CA LEU A 130 1.86 -8.08 1.34
C LEU A 130 0.35 -8.24 1.05
N PHE A 131 -0.39 -7.16 0.78
CA PHE A 131 -1.77 -7.26 0.29
C PHE A 131 -1.85 -7.93 -1.08
N PHE A 132 -0.86 -7.74 -1.96
CA PHE A 132 -0.74 -8.45 -3.24
C PHE A 132 -0.54 -9.95 -3.02
N SER A 133 0.39 -10.33 -2.14
CA SER A 133 0.62 -11.74 -1.78
C SER A 133 -0.67 -12.45 -1.36
N ILE A 134 -1.47 -11.82 -0.50
CA ILE A 134 -2.77 -12.37 -0.08
C ILE A 134 -3.74 -12.46 -1.27
N ALA A 135 -3.82 -11.39 -2.07
CA ALA A 135 -4.82 -11.25 -3.11
C ALA A 135 -4.60 -12.14 -4.33
N ILE A 136 -3.37 -12.58 -4.58
CA ILE A 136 -3.07 -13.59 -5.61
C ILE A 136 -3.92 -14.85 -5.40
N TYR A 137 -4.09 -15.26 -4.15
CA TYR A 137 -4.86 -16.45 -3.75
C TYR A 137 -6.29 -16.12 -3.29
N LYS A 138 -6.46 -15.00 -2.59
CA LYS A 138 -7.69 -14.62 -1.90
C LYS A 138 -7.99 -13.13 -2.13
N PRO A 139 -8.37 -12.71 -3.36
CA PRO A 139 -8.56 -11.29 -3.69
C PRO A 139 -9.76 -10.68 -2.97
N THR A 140 -10.88 -11.41 -2.86
CA THR A 140 -12.11 -10.88 -2.25
C THR A 140 -11.93 -10.40 -0.81
N PRO A 141 -11.28 -11.16 0.11
CA PRO A 141 -10.99 -10.67 1.45
C PRO A 141 -10.18 -9.36 1.50
N VAL A 142 -9.18 -9.18 0.62
CA VAL A 142 -8.37 -7.95 0.56
C VAL A 142 -9.23 -6.76 0.10
N LEU A 143 -10.04 -6.97 -0.94
CA LEU A 143 -10.96 -5.95 -1.44
C LEU A 143 -12.01 -5.55 -0.40
N CYS A 144 -12.60 -6.52 0.30
CA CYS A 144 -13.53 -6.27 1.40
C CYS A 144 -12.86 -5.50 2.53
N PHE A 145 -11.65 -5.89 2.93
CA PHE A 145 -10.87 -5.19 3.95
C PHE A 145 -10.71 -3.71 3.61
N PHE A 146 -10.30 -3.37 2.39
CA PHE A 146 -10.17 -1.96 1.99
C PHE A 146 -11.52 -1.24 1.96
N LEU A 147 -12.56 -1.83 1.36
CA LEU A 147 -13.88 -1.20 1.24
C LEU A 147 -14.54 -0.93 2.59
N ASP A 148 -14.41 -1.86 3.55
CA ASP A 148 -14.97 -1.69 4.89
C ASP A 148 -14.28 -0.53 5.62
N ASN A 149 -12.96 -0.40 5.48
CA ASN A 149 -12.19 0.68 6.12
C ASN A 149 -12.34 2.05 5.43
N ILE A 150 -12.74 2.12 4.15
CA ILE A 150 -13.04 3.40 3.46
C ILE A 150 -14.15 4.17 4.19
N LYS A 151 -15.14 3.49 4.78
CA LYS A 151 -16.25 4.15 5.47
C LYS A 151 -15.80 4.89 6.72
N ASP A 152 -14.85 4.31 7.45
CA ASP A 152 -14.37 4.85 8.72
C ASP A 152 -13.23 5.87 8.52
N LYS A 153 -12.32 5.59 7.58
CA LYS A 153 -11.10 6.39 7.34
C LYS A 153 -10.87 6.61 5.83
N PRO A 154 -11.76 7.31 5.13
CA PRO A 154 -11.68 7.47 3.67
C PRO A 154 -10.37 8.09 3.20
N CYS A 155 -9.85 9.09 3.94
CA CYS A 155 -8.59 9.77 3.62
C CYS A 155 -7.39 8.84 3.52
N VAL A 156 -7.41 7.72 4.25
CA VAL A 156 -6.35 6.72 4.29
C VAL A 156 -6.63 5.62 3.26
N TYR A 157 -7.83 5.06 3.24
CA TYR A 157 -8.09 3.82 2.52
C TYR A 157 -8.54 4.02 1.07
N VAL A 158 -9.00 5.22 0.67
CA VAL A 158 -9.30 5.50 -0.74
C VAL A 158 -8.05 5.36 -1.62
N PRO A 159 -6.90 5.97 -1.29
CA PRO A 159 -5.64 5.78 -2.03
C PRO A 159 -5.26 4.31 -2.17
N TYR A 160 -5.30 3.56 -1.06
CA TYR A 160 -4.98 2.14 -1.04
C TYR A 160 -5.91 1.33 -1.92
N PHE A 161 -7.22 1.47 -1.74
CA PHE A 161 -8.20 0.73 -2.53
C PHE A 161 -8.04 1.01 -4.02
N VAL A 162 -8.01 2.29 -4.40
CA VAL A 162 -7.97 2.70 -5.81
C VAL A 162 -6.67 2.26 -6.46
N SER A 163 -5.52 2.53 -5.83
CA SER A 163 -4.23 2.11 -6.37
C SER A 163 -4.17 0.58 -6.48
N PHE A 164 -4.64 -0.16 -5.47
CA PHE A 164 -4.68 -1.62 -5.49
C PHE A 164 -5.51 -2.19 -6.66
N VAL A 165 -6.76 -1.75 -6.84
CA VAL A 165 -7.63 -2.28 -7.90
C VAL A 165 -7.17 -1.93 -9.30
N CYS A 166 -6.40 -0.84 -9.45
CA CYS A 166 -5.80 -0.47 -10.74
C CYS A 166 -4.63 -1.39 -11.09
N ARG A 167 -3.84 -1.76 -10.08
CA ARG A 167 -2.56 -2.45 -10.23
C ARG A 167 -2.68 -3.97 -10.17
N ILE A 168 -3.74 -4.53 -9.60
CA ILE A 168 -3.93 -5.98 -9.59
C ILE A 168 -4.65 -6.48 -10.84
N SER A 169 -4.13 -7.54 -11.46
CA SER A 169 -4.72 -8.19 -12.65
C SER A 169 -5.99 -9.01 -12.34
N LYS A 170 -6.27 -9.29 -11.06
CA LYS A 170 -7.45 -10.05 -10.63
C LYS A 170 -8.74 -9.24 -10.85
N ASP A 171 -9.84 -9.95 -11.09
CA ASP A 171 -11.16 -9.31 -11.24
C ASP A 171 -11.57 -8.60 -9.95
N CYS A 172 -11.77 -7.28 -10.07
CA CYS A 172 -12.18 -6.40 -8.98
C CYS A 172 -13.57 -5.79 -9.22
N SER A 173 -14.32 -6.22 -10.24
CA SER A 173 -15.48 -5.49 -10.75
C SER A 173 -16.55 -5.21 -9.69
N LYS A 174 -16.91 -6.22 -8.87
CA LYS A 174 -17.89 -6.04 -7.79
C LYS A 174 -17.43 -5.04 -6.72
N ALA A 175 -16.14 -5.00 -6.43
CA ALA A 175 -15.57 -4.07 -5.46
C ALA A 175 -15.58 -2.64 -6.01
N ILE A 176 -15.24 -2.48 -7.29
CA ILE A 176 -15.30 -1.19 -8.01
C ILE A 176 -16.74 -0.68 -8.05
N GLU A 177 -17.72 -1.51 -8.40
CA GLU A 177 -19.14 -1.14 -8.37
C GLU A 177 -19.60 -0.70 -6.97
N SER A 178 -19.12 -1.38 -5.93
CA SER A 178 -19.42 -1.04 -4.54
C SER A 178 -18.81 0.32 -4.16
N TYR A 179 -17.58 0.58 -4.60
CA TYR A 179 -16.91 1.86 -4.44
C TYR A 179 -17.67 2.98 -5.16
N ILE A 180 -18.07 2.78 -6.43
CA ILE A 180 -18.87 3.75 -7.19
C ILE A 180 -20.18 4.07 -6.46
N LYS A 181 -20.89 3.06 -5.95
CA LYS A 181 -22.12 3.26 -5.15
C LYS A 181 -21.84 4.10 -3.90
N TRP A 182 -20.73 3.86 -3.21
CA TRP A 182 -20.31 4.67 -2.08
C TRP A 182 -20.00 6.12 -2.50
N VAL A 183 -19.25 6.35 -3.59
CA VAL A 183 -18.98 7.72 -4.08
C VAL A 183 -20.28 8.47 -4.40
N ARG A 184 -21.28 7.80 -4.99
CA ARG A 184 -22.59 8.40 -5.26
C ARG A 184 -23.37 8.78 -4.00
N SER A 185 -23.17 8.09 -2.87
CA SER A 185 -23.85 8.40 -1.62
C SER A 185 -23.20 9.55 -0.85
N LEU A 186 -21.98 9.95 -1.23
CA LEU A 186 -21.28 11.06 -0.60
C LEU A 186 -21.98 12.40 -0.88
N LYS A 187 -21.86 13.31 0.09
CA LYS A 187 -22.28 14.70 -0.10
C LYS A 187 -21.40 15.37 -1.14
N LYS A 188 -21.99 15.67 -2.31
CA LYS A 188 -21.34 16.38 -3.42
C LYS A 188 -20.81 17.75 -2.97
N GLY A 189 -19.63 18.10 -3.43
CA GLY A 189 -19.02 19.42 -3.21
C GLY A 189 -17.51 19.37 -3.10
N LYS A 190 -16.91 20.42 -2.55
CA LYS A 190 -15.45 20.63 -2.51
C LYS A 190 -14.79 20.12 -1.21
N ASN A 191 -15.45 19.22 -0.48
CA ASN A 191 -14.87 18.62 0.72
C ASN A 191 -13.83 17.56 0.32
N LEU A 192 -12.79 17.40 1.14
CA LEU A 192 -11.66 16.51 0.85
C LEU A 192 -12.09 15.07 0.50
N ILE A 193 -13.05 14.51 1.24
CA ILE A 193 -13.51 13.13 1.03
C ILE A 193 -14.12 12.98 -0.36
N TYR A 194 -15.01 13.89 -0.77
CA TYR A 194 -15.60 13.85 -2.10
C TYR A 194 -14.57 14.10 -3.21
N VAL A 195 -13.66 15.07 -3.01
CA VAL A 195 -12.58 15.37 -3.96
C VAL A 195 -11.68 14.14 -4.16
N GLN A 196 -11.21 13.53 -3.08
CA GLN A 196 -10.35 12.36 -3.14
C GLN A 196 -11.08 11.15 -3.71
N ALA A 197 -12.34 10.92 -3.32
CA ALA A 197 -13.11 9.79 -3.82
C ALA A 197 -13.32 9.86 -5.34
N THR A 198 -13.66 11.05 -5.84
CA THR A 198 -13.88 11.29 -7.27
C THR A 198 -12.57 11.33 -8.07
N GLN A 199 -11.47 11.85 -7.51
CA GLN A 199 -10.14 11.70 -8.09
C GLN A 199 -9.75 10.22 -8.19
N GLY A 200 -10.04 9.44 -7.15
CA GLY A 200 -9.82 8.00 -7.14
C GLY A 200 -10.57 7.28 -8.26
N LEU A 201 -11.82 7.68 -8.54
CA LEU A 201 -12.57 7.17 -9.69
C LEU A 201 -11.95 7.58 -11.04
N MET A 202 -11.43 8.81 -11.16
CA MET A 202 -10.73 9.24 -12.37
C MET A 202 -9.47 8.41 -12.61
N TYR A 203 -8.63 8.24 -11.59
CA TYR A 203 -7.44 7.39 -11.66
C TYR A 203 -7.82 5.95 -12.04
N LEU A 204 -8.85 5.38 -11.41
CA LEU A 204 -9.38 4.07 -11.76
C LEU A 204 -9.77 3.97 -13.23
N CYS A 205 -10.48 4.97 -13.74
CA CYS A 205 -10.92 5.00 -15.13
C CYS A 205 -9.77 5.16 -16.14
N CYS A 206 -8.61 5.70 -15.73
CA CYS A 206 -7.42 5.72 -16.56
C CYS A 206 -6.91 4.30 -16.86
N PHE A 207 -7.01 3.38 -15.89
CA PHE A 207 -6.65 1.96 -16.05
C PHE A 207 -7.81 1.12 -16.61
N LYS A 208 -9.03 1.37 -16.16
CA LYS A 208 -10.22 0.56 -16.45
C LYS A 208 -11.30 1.41 -17.12
N LYS A 209 -11.09 1.68 -18.41
CA LYS A 209 -11.87 2.63 -19.23
C LYS A 209 -13.36 2.26 -19.32
N GLU A 210 -13.69 0.99 -19.14
CA GLU A 210 -15.07 0.49 -19.11
C GLU A 210 -15.93 1.15 -18.01
N TYR A 211 -15.32 1.73 -16.97
CA TYR A 211 -16.03 2.44 -15.90
C TYR A 211 -16.26 3.93 -16.17
N ILE A 212 -15.76 4.48 -17.28
CA ILE A 212 -15.96 5.90 -17.65
C ILE A 212 -17.45 6.20 -17.87
N ALA A 213 -18.11 5.46 -18.76
CA ALA A 213 -19.52 5.69 -19.09
C ALA A 213 -20.45 5.44 -17.89
N PRO A 214 -20.29 4.35 -17.11
CA PRO A 214 -21.02 4.12 -15.87
C PRO A 214 -20.88 5.23 -14.83
N CYS A 215 -19.79 6.02 -14.83
CA CYS A 215 -19.54 7.10 -13.87
C CYS A 215 -19.76 8.51 -14.44
N SER A 216 -20.29 8.63 -15.66
CA SER A 216 -20.46 9.91 -16.36
C SER A 216 -21.27 10.94 -15.57
N ASP A 217 -22.28 10.51 -14.80
CA ASP A 217 -23.07 11.38 -13.92
C ASP A 217 -22.22 12.07 -12.83
N ILE A 218 -21.26 11.35 -12.28
CA ILE A 218 -20.31 11.87 -11.28
C ILE A 218 -19.36 12.87 -11.93
N PHE A 219 -18.74 12.47 -13.06
CA PHE A 219 -17.77 13.31 -13.76
C PHE A 219 -18.40 14.60 -14.28
N ASN A 220 -19.58 14.54 -14.88
CA ASN A 220 -20.33 15.73 -15.28
C ASN A 220 -20.52 16.72 -14.12
N GLY A 221 -20.82 16.22 -12.90
CA GLY A 221 -20.90 17.04 -11.70
C GLY A 221 -19.55 17.66 -11.32
N VAL A 222 -18.49 16.85 -11.29
CA VAL A 222 -17.12 17.28 -10.95
C VAL A 222 -16.61 18.38 -11.89
N PHE A 223 -16.82 18.23 -13.19
CA PHE A 223 -16.37 19.21 -14.20
C PHE A 223 -17.24 20.47 -14.20
N ARG A 224 -18.57 20.33 -14.15
CA ARG A 224 -19.49 21.49 -14.11
C ARG A 224 -19.24 22.38 -12.88
N GLU A 225 -18.91 21.79 -11.74
CA GLU A 225 -18.68 22.51 -10.48
C GLU A 225 -17.20 22.89 -10.25
N ASN A 226 -16.33 22.61 -11.23
CA ASN A 226 -14.88 22.83 -11.17
C ASN A 226 -14.20 22.16 -9.97
N ILE A 227 -14.69 21.00 -9.52
CA ILE A 227 -14.13 20.25 -8.40
C ILE A 227 -12.77 19.66 -8.78
N TYR A 228 -12.58 19.27 -10.05
CA TYR A 228 -11.29 18.75 -10.58
C TYR A 228 -10.11 19.68 -10.31
N SER A 229 -10.33 21.00 -10.22
CA SER A 229 -9.26 21.98 -9.96
C SER A 229 -8.59 21.81 -8.59
N LEU A 230 -9.20 21.03 -7.70
CA LEU A 230 -8.69 20.72 -6.36
C LEU A 230 -7.94 19.38 -6.28
N MET A 231 -7.93 18.62 -7.38
CA MET A 231 -7.32 17.29 -7.48
C MET A 231 -5.85 17.38 -7.93
N ASN A 232 -5.16 16.25 -7.90
CA ASN A 232 -3.87 16.05 -8.52
C ASN A 232 -3.97 16.31 -10.05
N PRO A 233 -3.24 17.32 -10.58
CA PRO A 233 -3.30 17.68 -11.99
C PRO A 233 -2.99 16.52 -12.94
N ASN A 234 -1.96 15.71 -12.65
CA ASN A 234 -1.53 14.63 -13.53
C ASN A 234 -2.64 13.59 -13.75
N VAL A 235 -3.41 13.29 -12.72
CA VAL A 235 -4.55 12.36 -12.80
C VAL A 235 -5.65 12.94 -13.69
N VAL A 236 -6.01 14.21 -13.47
CA VAL A 236 -7.06 14.89 -14.23
C VAL A 236 -6.66 15.03 -15.69
N GLU A 237 -5.41 15.40 -15.96
CA GLU A 237 -4.85 15.55 -17.30
C GLU A 237 -4.92 14.24 -18.08
N LYS A 238 -4.42 13.14 -17.51
CA LYS A 238 -4.48 11.82 -18.14
C LYS A 238 -5.92 11.30 -18.30
N PHE A 239 -6.82 11.60 -17.37
CA PHE A 239 -8.24 11.27 -17.52
C PHE A 239 -8.88 12.06 -18.69
N CYS A 240 -8.56 13.36 -18.80
CA CYS A 240 -9.06 14.22 -19.87
C CYS A 240 -8.44 13.85 -21.23
N SER A 241 -7.23 13.30 -21.29
CA SER A 241 -6.68 12.77 -22.55
C SER A 241 -7.44 11.55 -23.08
N LEU A 242 -8.25 10.89 -22.24
CA LEU A 242 -9.04 9.70 -22.58
C LEU A 242 -10.54 10.01 -22.77
N THR A 243 -10.96 11.25 -22.54
CA THR A 243 -12.37 11.63 -22.47
C THR A 243 -12.60 13.01 -23.11
N PRO A 244 -13.83 13.41 -23.45
CA PRO A 244 -14.10 14.73 -24.03
C PRO A 244 -14.13 15.87 -22.99
N TYR A 245 -13.76 15.60 -21.72
CA TYR A 245 -13.77 16.63 -20.70
C TYR A 245 -12.58 17.58 -20.87
N GLU A 246 -12.85 18.87 -20.73
CA GLU A 246 -11.82 19.91 -20.71
C GLU A 246 -11.64 20.42 -19.28
N PHE A 247 -10.39 20.71 -18.92
CA PHE A 247 -10.02 21.31 -17.64
C PHE A 247 -9.35 22.66 -17.85
N LYS A 248 -9.47 23.52 -16.83
CA LYS A 248 -8.80 24.83 -16.76
C LYS A 248 -7.74 24.82 -15.66
N LEU A 249 -7.30 26.01 -15.26
CA LEU A 249 -6.28 26.24 -14.24
C LEU A 249 -6.56 25.48 -12.92
N PHE A 250 -5.56 24.76 -12.43
CA PHE A 250 -5.60 24.06 -11.15
C PHE A 250 -5.33 25.01 -9.98
N ARG A 251 -5.88 24.66 -8.81
CA ARG A 251 -5.66 25.31 -7.51
C ARG A 251 -5.36 24.26 -6.43
N SER A 252 -4.77 23.13 -6.82
CA SER A 252 -4.72 21.86 -6.07
C SER A 252 -4.74 22.01 -4.56
N LEU A 253 -5.56 21.20 -3.87
CA LEU A 253 -5.45 21.13 -2.42
C LEU A 253 -4.08 20.55 -2.05
N GLU A 254 -3.32 21.26 -1.22
CA GLU A 254 -2.08 20.75 -0.63
C GLU A 254 -2.41 19.64 0.38
N ASN A 255 -2.69 18.45 -0.12
CA ASN A 255 -2.97 17.27 0.69
C ASN A 255 -2.25 16.05 0.12
N VAL A 256 -1.33 15.49 0.90
CA VAL A 256 -0.49 14.34 0.51
C VAL A 256 -1.32 13.15 0.01
N SER A 257 -2.50 12.92 0.58
CA SER A 257 -3.36 11.80 0.19
C SER A 257 -3.94 11.89 -1.23
N LEU A 258 -3.84 13.05 -1.90
CA LEU A 258 -4.20 13.22 -3.31
C LEU A 258 -3.05 12.84 -4.26
N TYR A 259 -1.81 12.78 -3.76
CA TYR A 259 -0.62 12.47 -4.55
C TYR A 259 -0.06 11.09 -4.23
N PHE A 260 -0.64 10.40 -3.25
CA PHE A 260 -0.16 9.10 -2.78
C PHE A 260 -0.92 7.96 -3.47
N PHE A 261 -0.19 7.10 -4.18
CA PHE A 261 -0.70 5.88 -4.82
C PHE A 261 0.12 4.69 -4.31
N PRO A 262 -0.33 4.01 -3.25
CA PRO A 262 0.50 3.06 -2.49
C PRO A 262 1.02 1.86 -3.27
N PHE A 263 0.35 1.47 -4.35
CA PHE A 263 0.74 0.31 -5.15
C PHE A 263 1.38 0.71 -6.49
N ASP A 264 1.87 1.94 -6.61
CA ASP A 264 2.88 2.24 -7.63
C ASP A 264 4.17 1.44 -7.35
N LYS A 265 5.09 1.39 -8.31
CA LYS A 265 6.31 0.55 -8.21
C LYS A 265 7.04 0.78 -6.90
N SER A 266 7.38 -0.33 -6.25
CA SER A 266 8.20 -0.36 -5.05
C SER A 266 9.55 0.30 -5.31
N ILE A 267 10.13 0.96 -4.31
CA ILE A 267 11.51 1.47 -4.38
C ILE A 267 12.56 0.35 -4.41
N LEU A 268 12.12 -0.87 -4.07
CA LEU A 268 12.89 -2.11 -4.15
C LEU A 268 12.33 -2.98 -5.28
N ASP A 269 13.05 -3.03 -6.40
CA ASP A 269 12.66 -3.79 -7.60
C ASP A 269 12.44 -5.28 -7.30
N THR A 270 13.29 -5.87 -6.46
CA THR A 270 13.19 -7.27 -6.03
C THR A 270 11.84 -7.63 -5.41
N ILE A 271 11.16 -6.68 -4.77
CA ILE A 271 9.82 -6.91 -4.20
C ILE A 271 8.75 -6.79 -5.28
N HIS A 272 8.92 -5.89 -6.23
CA HIS A 272 8.01 -5.74 -7.36
C HIS A 272 8.04 -6.98 -8.27
N GLU A 273 9.24 -7.53 -8.53
CA GLU A 273 9.46 -8.75 -9.32
C GLU A 273 8.69 -9.97 -8.77
N LEU A 274 8.46 -10.06 -7.45
CA LEU A 274 7.65 -11.14 -6.86
C LEU A 274 6.20 -11.16 -7.36
N TYR A 275 5.70 -10.04 -7.87
CA TYR A 275 4.30 -9.85 -8.25
C TYR A 275 4.11 -9.46 -9.72
N GLU A 276 5.17 -9.45 -10.52
CA GLU A 276 5.16 -8.96 -11.92
C GLU A 276 4.03 -9.59 -12.75
N ASP A 277 3.87 -10.91 -12.68
CA ASP A 277 2.81 -11.67 -13.38
C ASP A 277 1.39 -11.25 -13.01
N PHE A 278 1.21 -10.62 -11.85
CA PHE A 278 -0.08 -10.20 -11.32
C PHE A 278 -0.26 -8.68 -11.30
N TYR A 279 0.78 -7.93 -11.67
CA TYR A 279 0.80 -6.48 -11.63
C TYR A 279 0.46 -5.88 -13.00
N VAL A 280 -0.37 -4.83 -12.98
CA VAL A 280 -0.79 -4.09 -14.16
C VAL A 280 0.03 -2.81 -14.25
N GLU A 281 0.93 -2.79 -15.22
CA GLU A 281 1.65 -1.60 -15.61
C GLU A 281 0.72 -0.59 -16.27
N PHE A 282 1.07 0.69 -16.13
CA PHE A 282 0.31 1.75 -16.79
C PHE A 282 0.89 2.00 -18.18
N GLU A 283 0.05 1.90 -19.21
CA GLU A 283 0.38 2.18 -20.61
C GLU A 283 0.08 3.64 -21.03
#